data_AF-A0AAD2DPR8-F1
#
_entry.id   AF-A0AAD2DPR8-F1
#
_cell.length_a   1.000
_cell.length_b   1.000
_cell.length_c   1.000
_cell.angle_alpha   90.00
_cell.angle_beta   90.00
_cell.angle_gamma   90.00
#
_symmetry.space_group_name_H-M   'P 1'
#
loop_
_entity.id
_entity.type
_entity.pdbx_description
1 polymer ?
#
loop_
_entity_poly.entity_id
_entity_poly.type
_entity_poly.pdbx_seq_one_letter_code
_entity_poly.pdbx_strand_id
1 'polypeptide(L)'
;MECKPLSEMEVKSLCDQARAVLVEEWNVQPVKCPITVCGDIHGQFYDLIELFRIGGNAPDTNYLFMGDYVDRGYYSVETVTLLVALKVRYRDRITILRGNHESRQITQVYGFYDECLRKYGNANVWKYFTDLFDYLPLTALIESQEKNVVTVFSAPNYCYRCGNMAAILEIGENMEQNFLQFDPAPRQIEPDTTRKTPDYFL
;
A
#
# COMPACT_ATOMS: atom_id res chain seq x y z
N MET A 1 -7.31 -14.30 1.15
CA MET A 1 -6.20 -13.63 1.85
C MET A 1 -6.64 -13.46 3.30
N GLU A 2 -5.92 -14.06 4.25
CA GLU A 2 -6.24 -13.94 5.68
C GLU A 2 -5.44 -12.79 6.31
N CYS A 3 -6.05 -12.04 7.24
CA CYS A 3 -5.37 -10.96 7.96
C CYS A 3 -4.53 -11.54 9.12
N LYS A 4 -3.37 -12.12 8.79
CA LYS A 4 -2.43 -12.69 9.76
C LYS A 4 -1.00 -12.24 9.45
N PRO A 5 -0.25 -11.74 10.45
CA PRO A 5 1.14 -11.38 10.24
C PRO A 5 1.99 -12.66 10.04
N LEU A 6 3.02 -12.54 9.20
CA LEU A 6 4.08 -13.55 9.08
C LEU A 6 4.98 -13.54 10.33
N SER A 7 5.78 -14.57 10.53
CA SER A 7 6.83 -14.54 11.56
C SER A 7 7.94 -13.54 11.21
N GLU A 8 8.69 -13.07 12.21
CA GLU A 8 9.81 -12.14 12.01
C GLU A 8 10.83 -12.65 10.96
N MET A 9 11.11 -13.96 10.98
CA MET A 9 12.04 -14.60 10.04
C MET A 9 11.50 -14.63 8.60
N GLU A 10 10.20 -14.88 8.45
CA GLU A 10 9.54 -14.85 7.14
C GLU A 10 9.50 -13.42 6.58
N VAL A 11 9.21 -12.42 7.41
CA VAL A 11 9.26 -11.01 7.01
C VAL A 11 10.67 -10.63 6.55
N LYS A 12 11.70 -11.03 7.31
CA LYS A 12 13.09 -10.78 6.93
C LYS A 12 13.41 -11.39 5.56
N SER A 13 13.08 -12.66 5.37
CA SER A 13 13.30 -13.38 4.10
C SER A 13 12.56 -12.72 2.94
N LEU A 14 11.32 -12.28 3.16
CA LEU A 14 10.53 -11.57 2.17
C LEU A 14 11.17 -10.23 1.79
N CYS A 15 11.63 -9.45 2.76
CA CYS A 15 12.30 -8.18 2.50
C CYS A 15 13.62 -8.37 1.74
N ASP A 16 14.40 -9.41 2.07
CA ASP A 16 15.63 -9.75 1.35
C ASP A 16 15.34 -10.11 -0.12
N GLN A 17 14.27 -10.87 -0.39
CA GLN A 17 13.83 -11.19 -1.74
C GLN A 17 13.30 -9.96 -2.49
N ALA A 18 12.51 -9.12 -1.84
CA ALA A 18 11.97 -7.90 -2.43
C ALA A 18 13.06 -6.90 -2.78
N ARG A 19 14.08 -6.76 -1.92
CA ARG A 19 15.25 -5.93 -2.19
C ARG A 19 15.99 -6.38 -3.47
N ALA A 20 16.12 -7.69 -3.68
CA ALA A 20 16.75 -8.22 -4.89
C ALA A 20 15.95 -7.92 -6.17
N VAL A 21 14.64 -7.68 -6.06
CA VAL A 21 13.79 -7.24 -7.17
C VAL A 21 13.88 -5.72 -7.38
N LEU A 22 13.64 -4.96 -6.31
CA LEU A 22 13.52 -3.51 -6.37
C LEU A 22 14.83 -2.80 -6.73
N VAL A 23 15.98 -3.41 -6.45
CA VAL A 23 17.29 -2.85 -6.85
C VAL A 23 17.49 -2.82 -8.37
N GLU A 24 16.75 -3.62 -9.12
CA GLU A 24 16.78 -3.65 -10.59
C GLU A 24 15.81 -2.61 -11.21
N GLU A 25 14.95 -1.98 -10.39
CA GLU A 25 13.95 -1.02 -10.83
C GLU A 25 14.50 0.40 -10.88
N TRP A 26 13.90 1.20 -11.76
CA TRP A 26 14.35 2.54 -12.05
C TRP A 26 13.62 3.52 -11.14
N ASN A 27 14.25 4.64 -10.80
CA ASN A 27 13.57 5.71 -10.05
C ASN A 27 12.28 6.20 -10.74
N VAL A 28 12.28 6.17 -12.08
CA VAL A 28 11.11 6.37 -12.94
C VAL A 28 10.80 5.03 -13.59
N GLN A 29 9.92 4.24 -12.97
CA GLN A 29 9.63 2.89 -13.42
C GLN A 29 8.66 2.92 -14.63
N PRO A 30 9.05 2.41 -15.82
CA PRO A 30 8.14 2.33 -16.94
C PRO A 30 7.07 1.27 -16.68
N VAL A 31 5.81 1.60 -16.95
CA VAL A 31 4.65 0.76 -16.67
C VAL A 31 3.74 0.73 -17.90
N LYS A 32 3.24 -0.46 -18.27
CA LYS A 32 2.41 -0.66 -19.46
C LYS A 32 0.95 -0.84 -19.10
N CYS A 33 0.09 -0.39 -20.00
CA CYS A 33 -1.35 -0.67 -19.96
C CYS A 33 -1.65 -2.10 -20.45
N PRO A 34 -2.80 -2.69 -20.05
CA PRO A 34 -3.79 -2.14 -19.14
C PRO A 34 -3.30 -2.15 -17.68
N ILE A 35 -3.68 -1.17 -16.86
CA ILE A 35 -3.27 -1.10 -15.47
C ILE A 35 -4.29 -0.41 -14.55
N THR A 36 -4.35 -0.89 -13.31
CA THR A 36 -5.12 -0.28 -12.22
C THR A 36 -4.20 0.50 -11.30
N VAL A 37 -4.43 1.81 -11.18
CA VAL A 37 -3.69 2.74 -10.32
C VAL A 37 -4.41 2.93 -9.00
N CYS A 38 -3.68 2.77 -7.91
CA CYS A 38 -4.16 2.86 -6.54
C CYS A 38 -3.37 3.92 -5.77
N GLY A 39 -4.07 4.76 -5.01
CA GLY A 39 -3.47 5.72 -4.08
C GLY A 39 -3.23 5.11 -2.70
N ASP A 40 -3.34 5.97 -1.69
CA ASP A 40 -3.03 5.67 -0.29
C ASP A 40 -3.89 4.52 0.26
N ILE A 41 -3.29 3.69 1.11
CA ILE A 41 -3.95 2.53 1.75
C ILE A 41 -3.92 2.61 3.27
N HIS A 42 -2.82 3.09 3.87
CA HIS A 42 -2.70 3.41 5.29
C HIS A 42 -3.16 2.30 6.26
N GLY A 43 -2.67 1.08 6.05
CA GLY A 43 -2.92 -0.04 6.94
C GLY A 43 -4.40 -0.46 7.05
N GLN A 44 -5.25 -0.04 6.10
CA GLN A 44 -6.64 -0.47 5.99
C GLN A 44 -6.75 -1.79 5.23
N PHE A 45 -6.23 -2.87 5.82
CA PHE A 45 -6.09 -4.18 5.16
C PHE A 45 -7.39 -4.71 4.54
N TYR A 46 -8.52 -4.62 5.25
CA TYR A 46 -9.79 -5.14 4.73
C TYR A 46 -10.30 -4.32 3.54
N ASP A 47 -10.02 -3.02 3.52
CA ASP A 47 -10.35 -2.15 2.38
C ASP A 47 -9.41 -2.43 1.19
N LEU A 48 -8.16 -2.83 1.44
CA LEU A 48 -7.27 -3.35 0.39
C LEU A 48 -7.80 -4.67 -0.20
N ILE A 49 -8.40 -5.56 0.60
CA ILE A 49 -9.04 -6.76 0.07
C ILE A 49 -10.26 -6.40 -0.78
N GLU A 50 -11.03 -5.39 -0.39
CA GLU A 50 -12.15 -4.90 -1.18
C GLU A 50 -11.68 -4.25 -2.49
N LEU A 51 -10.59 -3.48 -2.46
CA LEU A 51 -9.93 -2.94 -3.64
C LEU A 51 -9.60 -4.05 -4.66
N PHE A 52 -9.04 -5.18 -4.22
CA PHE A 52 -8.77 -6.32 -5.11
C PHE A 52 -10.04 -7.02 -5.61
N ARG A 53 -11.14 -7.00 -4.86
CA ARG A 53 -12.43 -7.52 -5.34
C ARG A 53 -13.01 -6.67 -6.46
N ILE A 54 -12.79 -5.35 -6.40
CA ILE A 54 -13.32 -4.38 -7.37
C ILE A 54 -12.42 -4.31 -8.60
N GLY A 55 -11.11 -4.14 -8.43
CA GLY A 55 -10.14 -4.03 -9.54
C GLY A 55 -9.71 -5.37 -10.14
N GLY A 56 -10.10 -6.50 -9.54
CA GLY A 56 -9.70 -7.84 -9.97
C GLY A 56 -8.41 -8.33 -9.30
N ASN A 57 -8.22 -9.65 -9.26
CA ASN A 57 -7.08 -10.23 -8.55
C ASN A 57 -5.79 -10.19 -9.37
N ALA A 58 -4.66 -10.02 -8.70
CA ALA A 58 -3.36 -10.31 -9.29
C ALA A 58 -3.16 -11.84 -9.42
N PRO A 59 -2.57 -12.34 -10.52
CA PRO A 59 -1.86 -11.61 -11.57
C PRO A 59 -2.69 -11.25 -12.81
N ASP A 60 -4.00 -11.48 -12.80
CA ASP A 60 -4.87 -11.25 -13.96
C ASP A 60 -4.99 -9.75 -14.26
N THR A 61 -5.03 -8.91 -13.22
CA THR A 61 -4.96 -7.45 -13.33
C THR A 61 -3.55 -6.94 -12.98
N ASN A 62 -3.02 -6.00 -13.76
CA ASN A 62 -1.80 -5.27 -13.41
C ASN A 62 -2.12 -4.13 -12.44
N TYR A 63 -1.23 -3.86 -11.48
CA TYR A 63 -1.41 -2.80 -10.49
C TYR A 63 -0.21 -1.87 -10.38
N LEU A 64 -0.49 -0.58 -10.22
CA LEU A 64 0.43 0.45 -9.75
C LEU A 64 -0.10 1.03 -8.44
N PHE A 65 0.62 0.80 -7.35
CA PHE A 65 0.35 1.45 -6.08
C PHE A 65 1.28 2.65 -5.88
N MET A 66 0.72 3.80 -5.50
CA MET A 66 1.44 5.07 -5.46
C MET A 66 2.13 5.38 -4.11
N GLY A 67 2.04 4.48 -3.12
CA GLY A 67 2.67 4.66 -1.80
C GLY A 67 1.67 4.70 -0.66
N ASP A 68 2.16 5.09 0.52
CA ASP A 68 1.38 5.28 1.75
C ASP A 68 0.61 4.01 2.16
N TYR A 69 1.35 2.92 2.30
CA TYR A 69 0.87 1.60 2.69
C TYR A 69 0.68 1.47 4.19
N VAL A 70 1.50 2.20 4.95
CA VAL A 70 1.63 2.06 6.41
C VAL A 70 1.09 3.27 7.16
N ASP A 71 1.10 3.17 8.49
CA ASP A 71 0.59 4.13 9.46
C ASP A 71 -0.94 4.30 9.43
N ARG A 72 -1.48 5.01 10.44
CA ARG A 72 -2.91 5.33 10.65
C ARG A 72 -3.79 4.14 10.99
N GLY A 73 -3.85 3.16 10.09
CA GLY A 73 -4.60 1.92 10.27
C GLY A 73 -3.96 0.99 11.29
N TYR A 74 -4.69 -0.06 11.64
CA TYR A 74 -4.24 -1.07 12.63
C TYR A 74 -3.51 -2.27 12.01
N TYR A 75 -3.51 -2.36 10.68
CA TYR A 75 -3.04 -3.51 9.91
C TYR A 75 -1.99 -3.12 8.87
N SER A 76 -1.13 -2.16 9.19
CA SER A 76 -0.03 -1.72 8.31
C SER A 76 0.92 -2.88 8.00
N VAL A 77 1.23 -3.71 9.00
CA VAL A 77 2.11 -4.89 8.86
C VAL A 77 1.55 -5.85 7.82
N GLU A 78 0.29 -6.24 7.92
CA GLU A 78 -0.34 -7.17 6.97
C GLU A 78 -0.47 -6.54 5.58
N THR A 79 -0.80 -5.24 5.52
CA THR A 79 -0.93 -4.48 4.27
C THR A 79 0.37 -4.45 3.50
N VAL A 80 1.46 -3.99 4.11
CA VAL A 80 2.77 -3.90 3.44
C VAL A 80 3.33 -5.28 3.14
N THR A 81 3.13 -6.26 4.03
CA THR A 81 3.57 -7.65 3.80
C THR A 81 2.88 -8.24 2.57
N LEU A 82 1.57 -8.04 2.41
CA LEU A 82 0.81 -8.53 1.26
C LEU A 82 1.31 -7.89 -0.04
N LEU A 83 1.46 -6.56 -0.07
CA LEU A 83 1.91 -5.84 -1.27
C LEU A 83 3.33 -6.26 -1.68
N VAL A 84 4.25 -6.40 -0.72
CA VAL A 84 5.61 -6.87 -0.98
C VAL A 84 5.63 -8.32 -1.43
N ALA A 85 4.81 -9.20 -0.85
CA ALA A 85 4.68 -10.59 -1.30
C ALA A 85 4.15 -10.69 -2.73
N LEU A 86 3.14 -9.89 -3.09
CA LEU A 86 2.62 -9.80 -4.45
C LEU A 86 3.69 -9.27 -5.41
N LYS A 87 4.47 -8.27 -5.00
CA LYS A 87 5.60 -7.74 -5.79
C LYS A 87 6.65 -8.81 -6.07
N VAL A 88 7.08 -9.55 -5.05
CA VAL A 88 8.08 -10.63 -5.22
C VAL A 88 7.54 -11.73 -6.12
N ARG A 89 6.25 -12.08 -5.96
CA ARG A 89 5.60 -13.18 -6.68
C ARG A 89 5.26 -12.84 -8.14
N TYR A 90 4.91 -11.59 -8.42
CA TYR A 90 4.43 -11.09 -9.72
C TYR A 90 5.13 -9.78 -10.11
N ARG A 91 6.46 -9.85 -10.25
CA ARG A 91 7.36 -8.69 -10.43
C ARG A 91 6.92 -7.73 -11.54
N ASP A 92 6.46 -8.27 -12.66
CA ASP A 92 6.04 -7.50 -13.86
C ASP A 92 4.56 -7.06 -13.83
N ARG A 93 3.79 -7.51 -12.83
CA ARG A 93 2.36 -7.24 -12.70
C ARG A 93 2.02 -6.24 -11.61
N ILE A 94 2.88 -6.09 -10.61
CA ILE A 94 2.68 -5.21 -9.46
C ILE A 94 3.83 -4.22 -9.40
N THR A 95 3.52 -2.93 -9.41
CA THR A 95 4.49 -1.85 -9.14
C THR A 95 4.09 -1.18 -7.83
N ILE A 96 5.05 -0.98 -6.93
CA ILE A 96 4.86 -0.33 -5.62
C ILE A 96 5.81 0.85 -5.52
N LEU A 97 5.28 2.07 -5.50
CA LEU A 97 6.05 3.29 -5.35
C LEU A 97 6.26 3.65 -3.87
N ARG A 98 7.17 4.59 -3.62
CA ARG A 98 7.42 5.15 -2.29
C ARG A 98 6.48 6.32 -2.01
N GLY A 99 5.67 6.21 -0.96
CA GLY A 99 4.95 7.35 -0.38
C GLY A 99 5.77 8.04 0.71
N ASN A 100 5.26 9.13 1.25
CA ASN A 100 5.95 9.84 2.35
C ASN A 100 5.90 9.06 3.66
N HIS A 101 4.94 8.15 3.83
CA HIS A 101 4.84 7.28 4.98
C HIS A 101 5.84 6.12 4.97
N GLU A 102 6.44 5.78 3.84
CA GLU A 102 7.54 4.80 3.76
C GLU A 102 8.89 5.42 4.19
N SER A 103 8.92 6.02 5.38
CA SER A 103 10.04 6.74 5.98
C SER A 103 10.18 6.47 7.48
N ARG A 104 11.43 6.36 7.97
CA ARG A 104 11.74 6.11 9.39
C ARG A 104 11.16 7.19 10.32
N GLN A 105 11.23 8.46 9.91
CA GLN A 105 10.79 9.58 10.75
C GLN A 105 9.27 9.60 10.92
N ILE A 106 8.53 9.33 9.84
CA ILE A 106 7.06 9.37 9.83
C ILE A 106 6.50 8.15 10.58
N THR A 107 7.02 6.95 10.29
CA THR A 107 6.54 5.70 10.91
C THR A 107 6.77 5.61 12.42
N GLN A 108 7.73 6.34 12.97
CA GLN A 108 7.96 6.45 14.41
C GLN A 108 6.86 7.22 15.15
N VAL A 109 6.15 8.11 14.46
CA VAL A 109 5.16 9.01 15.06
C VAL A 109 3.73 8.57 14.73
N TYR A 110 3.51 7.96 13.56
CA TYR A 110 2.17 7.75 13.02
C TYR A 110 1.64 6.31 13.09
N GLY A 111 2.37 5.44 13.78
CA GLY A 111 1.84 4.24 14.39
C GLY A 111 2.40 2.92 13.87
N PHE A 112 3.13 2.90 12.75
CA PHE A 112 3.73 1.68 12.21
C PHE A 112 4.84 1.12 13.10
N TYR A 113 5.70 1.97 13.67
CA TYR A 113 6.72 1.54 14.64
C TYR A 113 6.08 0.83 15.84
N ASP A 114 5.08 1.46 16.45
CA ASP A 114 4.35 0.89 17.59
C ASP A 114 3.60 -0.40 17.21
N GLU A 115 3.06 -0.47 15.98
CA GLU A 115 2.39 -1.66 15.47
C GLU A 115 3.36 -2.84 15.37
N CYS A 116 4.55 -2.63 14.79
CA CYS A 116 5.60 -3.65 14.73
C CYS A 116 6.03 -4.08 16.14
N LEU A 117 6.29 -3.13 17.04
CA LEU A 117 6.70 -3.44 18.41
C LEU A 117 5.65 -4.28 19.16
N ARG A 118 4.37 -3.93 19.00
CA ARG A 118 3.25 -4.67 19.60
C ARG A 118 3.09 -6.08 19.03
N LYS A 119 3.26 -6.26 17.72
CA LYS A 119 3.05 -7.56 17.05
C LYS A 119 4.24 -8.52 17.21
N TYR A 120 5.47 -8.01 17.30
CA TYR A 120 6.69 -8.82 17.27
C TYR A 120 7.54 -8.73 18.56
N GLY A 121 7.21 -7.81 19.47
CA GLY A 121 7.92 -7.62 20.74
C GLY A 121 9.28 -6.90 20.62
N ASN A 122 9.71 -6.55 19.41
CA ASN A 122 10.96 -5.83 19.14
C ASN A 122 10.85 -4.98 17.86
N ALA A 123 11.90 -4.21 17.53
CA ALA A 123 11.91 -3.28 16.40
C ALA A 123 12.48 -3.87 15.08
N ASN A 124 12.81 -5.16 15.02
CA ASN A 124 13.47 -5.77 13.87
C ASN A 124 12.59 -5.71 12.62
N VAL A 125 11.31 -6.06 12.73
CA VAL A 125 10.37 -6.00 11.59
C VAL A 125 10.23 -4.58 11.04
N TRP A 126 10.13 -3.58 11.91
CA TRP A 126 10.13 -2.18 11.49
C TRP A 126 11.42 -1.81 10.76
N LYS A 127 12.57 -2.27 11.28
CA LYS A 127 13.87 -2.08 10.63
C LYS A 127 13.91 -2.72 9.24
N TYR A 128 13.45 -3.97 9.10
CA TYR A 128 13.47 -4.67 7.80
C TYR A 128 12.62 -3.95 6.75
N PHE A 129 11.42 -3.51 7.11
CA PHE A 129 10.57 -2.75 6.19
C PHE A 129 11.14 -1.37 5.87
N THR A 130 11.63 -0.62 6.86
CA THR A 130 12.19 0.71 6.59
C THR A 130 13.50 0.68 5.80
N ASP A 131 14.31 -0.37 5.96
CA ASP A 131 15.47 -0.64 5.10
C ASP A 131 15.04 -1.03 3.67
N LEU A 132 13.92 -1.76 3.50
CA LEU A 132 13.34 -2.08 2.19
C LEU A 132 12.75 -0.83 1.49
N PHE A 133 12.11 0.07 2.25
CA PHE A 133 11.48 1.29 1.71
C PHE A 133 12.46 2.20 0.96
N ASP A 134 13.75 2.12 1.28
CA ASP A 134 14.79 2.88 0.59
C ASP A 134 15.03 2.40 -0.85
N TYR A 135 14.51 1.23 -1.23
CA TYR A 135 14.59 0.66 -2.58
C TYR A 135 13.31 0.87 -3.41
N LEU A 136 12.25 1.44 -2.83
CA LEU A 136 11.01 1.68 -3.56
C LEU A 136 11.24 2.77 -4.62
N PRO A 137 10.83 2.54 -5.89
CA PRO A 137 10.83 3.57 -6.93
C PRO A 137 10.06 4.82 -6.50
N LEU A 138 10.50 5.98 -7.00
CA LEU A 138 9.89 7.26 -6.63
C LEU A 138 8.69 7.59 -7.51
N THR A 139 8.76 7.25 -8.80
CA THR A 139 7.70 7.53 -9.76
C THR A 139 7.53 6.38 -10.74
N ALA A 140 6.37 6.33 -11.39
CA ALA A 140 6.13 5.49 -12.55
C ALA A 140 5.75 6.35 -13.75
N LEU A 141 6.13 5.89 -14.95
CA LEU A 141 5.69 6.47 -16.20
C LEU A 141 4.75 5.48 -16.89
N ILE A 142 3.46 5.79 -16.83
CA ILE A 142 2.44 5.24 -17.73
C ILE A 142 2.43 6.14 -18.96
N GLU A 143 2.32 5.57 -20.15
CA GLU A 143 2.40 6.24 -21.46
C GLU A 143 1.97 7.73 -21.49
N SER A 144 2.71 8.55 -22.24
CA SER A 144 2.55 10.01 -22.24
C SER A 144 1.15 10.46 -22.69
N GLN A 145 0.44 11.21 -21.83
CA GLN A 145 -0.82 11.86 -22.16
C GLN A 145 -0.83 13.36 -21.84
N GLU A 146 -1.60 14.12 -22.62
CA GLU A 146 -1.93 15.52 -22.35
C GLU A 146 -3.11 15.60 -21.35
N LYS A 147 -2.85 15.41 -20.06
CA LYS A 147 -3.78 15.76 -18.97
C LYS A 147 -3.03 16.50 -17.87
N ASN A 148 -3.69 17.44 -17.20
CA ASN A 148 -3.03 18.33 -16.25
C ASN A 148 -2.68 17.61 -14.93
N VAL A 149 -3.65 17.13 -14.13
CA VAL A 149 -3.42 16.34 -12.89
C VAL A 149 -4.67 15.55 -12.50
N VAL A 150 -4.53 14.34 -11.96
CA VAL A 150 -5.59 13.57 -11.27
C VAL A 150 -5.07 13.13 -9.90
N THR A 151 -5.92 13.18 -8.87
CA THR A 151 -5.64 12.62 -7.54
C THR A 151 -6.50 11.36 -7.35
N VAL A 152 -5.87 10.24 -6.98
CA VAL A 152 -6.55 8.99 -6.62
C VAL A 152 -6.24 8.69 -5.16
N PHE A 153 -7.27 8.40 -4.36
CA PHE A 153 -7.13 8.07 -2.94
C PHE A 153 -7.90 6.78 -2.66
N SER A 154 -7.24 5.77 -2.11
CA SER A 154 -7.75 4.39 -2.08
C SER A 154 -8.08 3.88 -0.67
N ALA A 155 -8.15 4.77 0.32
CA ALA A 155 -8.51 4.46 1.70
C ALA A 155 -9.92 5.03 2.05
N PRO A 156 -10.98 4.19 2.02
CA PRO A 156 -12.34 4.68 2.26
C PRO A 156 -12.56 4.90 3.76
N ASN A 157 -13.39 5.89 4.09
CA ASN A 157 -13.62 6.38 5.47
C ASN A 157 -12.31 6.48 6.26
N TYR A 158 -11.37 7.24 5.71
CA TYR A 158 -10.00 7.31 6.19
C TYR A 158 -9.92 7.63 7.68
N CYS A 159 -8.99 6.96 8.37
CA CYS A 159 -8.85 7.03 9.82
C CYS A 159 -10.16 6.74 10.59
N TYR A 160 -11.08 6.01 9.96
CA TYR A 160 -12.42 5.65 10.44
C TYR A 160 -13.35 6.83 10.75
N ARG A 161 -13.04 8.02 10.20
CA ARG A 161 -13.73 9.27 10.54
C ARG A 161 -14.00 10.20 9.38
N CYS A 162 -13.18 10.19 8.33
CA CYS A 162 -13.31 11.18 7.26
C CYS A 162 -14.59 10.99 6.43
N GLY A 163 -15.20 9.80 6.42
CA GLY A 163 -16.43 9.53 5.68
C GLY A 163 -16.30 9.63 4.15
N ASN A 164 -15.08 9.72 3.62
CA ASN A 164 -14.80 9.76 2.19
C ASN A 164 -15.04 8.38 1.54
N MET A 165 -15.39 8.36 0.27
CA MET A 165 -15.23 7.16 -0.57
C MET A 165 -13.77 7.01 -0.98
N ALA A 166 -13.39 5.78 -1.35
CA ALA A 166 -12.14 5.51 -2.05
C ALA A 166 -12.37 5.38 -3.56
N ALA A 167 -11.29 5.43 -4.33
CA ALA A 167 -11.31 5.10 -5.75
C ALA A 167 -10.02 4.38 -6.19
N ILE A 168 -10.13 3.67 -7.30
CA ILE A 168 -9.02 3.23 -8.15
C ILE A 168 -9.23 3.75 -9.57
N LEU A 169 -8.14 3.94 -10.31
CA LEU A 169 -8.16 4.37 -11.70
C LEU A 169 -7.71 3.23 -12.60
N GLU A 170 -8.61 2.69 -13.40
CA GLU A 170 -8.29 1.74 -14.46
C GLU A 170 -7.90 2.51 -15.72
N ILE A 171 -6.79 2.11 -16.33
CA ILE A 171 -6.29 2.62 -17.60
C ILE A 171 -6.22 1.42 -18.55
N GLY A 172 -7.06 1.41 -19.58
CA GLY A 172 -7.11 0.34 -20.57
C GLY A 172 -6.04 0.43 -21.64
N GLU A 173 -6.05 -0.52 -22.59
CA GLU A 173 -5.03 -0.64 -23.65
C GLU A 173 -4.98 0.57 -24.59
N ASN A 174 -6.11 1.25 -24.80
CA ASN A 174 -6.20 2.45 -25.63
C ASN A 174 -6.19 3.73 -24.78
N MET A 175 -5.70 3.61 -23.54
CA MET A 175 -5.62 4.68 -22.55
C MET A 175 -6.97 5.29 -22.15
N GLU A 176 -8.05 4.53 -22.32
CA GLU A 176 -9.33 4.82 -21.71
C GLU A 176 -9.22 4.78 -20.19
N GLN A 177 -9.79 5.79 -19.53
CA GLN A 177 -9.71 5.92 -18.07
C GLN A 177 -11.08 5.67 -17.46
N ASN A 178 -11.13 4.80 -16.46
CA ASN A 178 -12.33 4.50 -15.69
C ASN A 178 -12.03 4.60 -14.19
N PHE A 179 -12.89 5.30 -13.45
CA PHE A 179 -12.77 5.43 -12.00
C PHE A 179 -13.78 4.49 -11.34
N LEU A 180 -13.28 3.55 -10.54
CA LEU A 180 -14.14 2.69 -9.72
C LEU A 180 -14.09 3.20 -8.29
N GLN A 181 -15.23 3.72 -7.81
CA GLN A 181 -15.38 4.20 -6.44
C GLN A 181 -15.91 3.10 -5.53
N PHE A 182 -15.50 3.12 -4.26
CA PHE A 182 -15.96 2.13 -3.29
C PHE A 182 -16.03 2.65 -1.86
N ASP A 183 -16.96 2.04 -1.13
CA ASP A 183 -17.20 2.24 0.29
C ASP A 183 -16.29 1.35 1.15
N PRO A 184 -16.16 1.64 2.46
CA PRO A 184 -15.41 0.79 3.38
C PRO A 184 -15.95 -0.63 3.44
N ALA A 185 -15.05 -1.61 3.55
CA ALA A 185 -15.40 -3.01 3.71
C ALA A 185 -16.22 -3.24 5.01
N PRO A 186 -17.13 -4.22 5.03
CA PRO A 186 -17.87 -4.58 6.24
C PRO A 186 -16.93 -4.94 7.40
N ARG A 187 -17.04 -4.25 8.53
CA ARG A 187 -16.12 -4.39 9.67
C ARG A 187 -16.37 -5.70 10.42
N GLN A 188 -15.32 -6.51 10.61
CA GLN A 188 -15.29 -7.57 11.61
C GLN A 188 -14.61 -7.04 12.87
N ILE A 189 -15.40 -6.50 13.81
CA ILE A 189 -15.03 -6.13 15.20
C ILE A 189 -13.76 -5.26 15.31
N GLU A 190 -13.93 -3.95 15.54
CA GLU A 190 -12.80 -3.07 15.82
C GLU A 190 -12.11 -3.45 17.14
N PRO A 191 -10.77 -3.54 17.19
CA PRO A 191 -10.07 -3.60 18.45
C PRO A 191 -10.28 -2.29 19.20
N ASP A 192 -10.82 -2.37 20.42
CA ASP A 192 -11.01 -1.25 21.34
C ASP A 192 -9.64 -0.64 21.68
N THR A 193 -9.22 0.34 20.89
CA THR A 193 -7.94 1.00 21.05
C THR A 193 -8.16 2.50 20.98
N THR A 194 -8.05 3.12 22.14
CA THR A 194 -8.11 4.55 22.38
C THR A 194 -6.86 5.26 21.82
N ARG A 195 -6.61 5.17 20.51
CA ARG A 195 -5.56 6.00 19.87
C ARG A 195 -6.05 7.44 19.78
N LYS A 196 -5.52 8.32 20.65
CA LYS A 196 -5.65 9.77 20.49
C LYS A 196 -5.04 10.19 19.17
N THR A 197 -5.78 11.01 18.44
CA THR A 197 -5.42 11.45 17.10
C THR A 197 -4.60 12.73 17.19
N PRO A 198 -3.57 12.91 16.35
CA PRO A 198 -2.91 14.19 16.20
C PRO A 198 -3.88 15.27 15.68
N ASP A 199 -3.78 16.48 16.20
CA ASP A 199 -4.76 17.56 15.98
C ASP A 199 -4.89 18.03 14.52
N TYR A 200 -3.94 17.74 13.63
CA TYR A 200 -4.00 18.24 12.24
C TYR A 200 -4.99 17.49 11.33
N PHE A 201 -5.67 16.46 11.84
CA PHE A 201 -6.82 15.83 11.18
C PHE A 201 -8.18 16.36 11.68
N LEU A 202 -8.18 17.41 12.52
CA LEU A 202 -9.36 18.14 12.97
C LEU A 202 -9.49 19.47 12.23
#